data_AF-A0A2V8DPV0-F1
#
_entry.id   AF-A0A2V8DPV0-F1
#
_cell.length_a   1.000
_cell.length_b   1.000
_cell.length_c   1.000
_cell.angle_alpha   90.00
_cell.angle_beta   90.00
_cell.angle_gamma   90.00
#
_symmetry.space_group_name_H-M   'P 1'
#
loop_
_entity.id
_entity.type
_entity.pdbx_description
1 polymer ?
#
loop_
_entity_poly.entity_id
_entity_poly.type
_entity_poly.pdbx_seq_one_letter_code
_entity_poly.pdbx_strand_id
1 'polypeptide(L)'
;MQVDGLALRLRPRTPMEASDLGVRLCQSAARSVYRSYLIVALPVAALALASYEIAGWLPPLVLWCAKPWLDRTILFVLARAAFGQRTAPSDVWKAQRQVWWSQLLFTWTARRLSLWRSFTQPVYQLEGLSLLKAGARVRQIRHRNMFSALMVTHAFSLSEMALTVALVSLVFWLAPAGKAPGMLEVFSGEVPGFLLLALPVAYATAVVFLEPFYVAAGFAMYLNRRAELEAWDIEQEFRRAFAH
;
A
#
# COMPACT_ATOMS: atom_id res chain seq x y z
N MET A 1 -12.77 -15.59 -10.93
CA MET A 1 -11.56 -15.20 -11.70
C MET A 1 -11.19 -16.40 -12.54
N GLN A 2 -11.23 -16.29 -13.87
CA GLN A 2 -10.74 -17.34 -14.76
C GLN A 2 -9.20 -17.34 -14.71
N VAL A 3 -8.62 -18.52 -14.48
CA VAL A 3 -7.18 -18.73 -14.22
C VAL A 3 -6.34 -18.54 -15.50
N ASP A 4 -6.97 -18.59 -16.67
CA ASP A 4 -6.34 -18.56 -18.00
C ASP A 4 -5.73 -17.20 -18.40
N GLY A 5 -5.93 -16.14 -17.61
CA GLY A 5 -5.43 -14.78 -17.92
C GLY A 5 -4.33 -14.26 -17.00
N LEU A 6 -3.83 -15.06 -16.06
CA LEU A 6 -2.84 -14.60 -15.08
C LEU A 6 -1.47 -14.48 -15.76
N ALA A 7 -0.98 -13.25 -15.93
CA ALA A 7 0.32 -12.98 -16.56
C ALA A 7 1.50 -13.45 -15.71
N LEU A 8 1.26 -13.78 -14.43
CA LEU A 8 2.25 -14.31 -13.51
C LEU A 8 2.25 -15.84 -13.57
N ARG A 9 3.42 -16.43 -13.82
CA ARG A 9 3.62 -17.88 -13.69
C ARG A 9 3.37 -18.30 -12.25
N LEU A 10 2.31 -19.06 -12.03
CA LEU A 10 2.04 -19.73 -10.76
C LEU A 10 3.09 -20.83 -10.59
N ARG A 11 3.93 -20.65 -9.58
CA ARG A 11 4.93 -21.61 -9.10
C ARG A 11 4.86 -21.52 -7.57
N PRO A 12 4.99 -22.63 -6.84
CA PRO A 12 5.13 -22.59 -5.39
C PRO A 12 6.30 -21.69 -5.00
N ARG A 13 6.02 -20.62 -4.25
CA ARG A 13 7.03 -19.68 -3.75
C ARG A 13 6.94 -19.59 -2.24
N THR A 14 8.05 -19.24 -1.62
CA THR A 14 7.99 -18.81 -0.21
C THR A 14 7.25 -17.47 -0.11
N PRO A 15 6.65 -17.14 1.05
CA PRO A 15 5.97 -15.86 1.21
C PRO A 15 6.86 -14.64 0.94
N MET A 16 8.17 -14.73 1.22
CA MET A 16 9.12 -13.64 0.94
C MET A 16 9.45 -13.52 -0.55
N GLU A 17 9.62 -14.65 -1.26
CA GLU A 17 9.76 -14.62 -2.72
C GLU A 17 8.50 -14.07 -3.40
N ALA A 18 7.33 -14.36 -2.83
CA ALA A 18 6.07 -13.79 -3.29
C ALA A 18 6.02 -12.27 -3.07
N SER A 19 6.51 -11.75 -1.94
CA SER A 19 6.58 -10.30 -1.75
C SER A 19 7.49 -9.61 -2.76
N ASP A 20 8.63 -10.21 -3.08
CA ASP A 20 9.57 -9.68 -4.09
C ASP A 20 8.96 -9.68 -5.49
N LEU A 21 8.19 -10.73 -5.83
CA LEU A 21 7.41 -10.76 -7.06
C LEU A 21 6.39 -9.62 -7.11
N GLY A 22 5.77 -9.29 -5.97
CA GLY A 22 4.89 -8.13 -5.84
C GLY A 22 5.59 -6.81 -6.18
N VAL A 23 6.81 -6.61 -5.69
CA VAL A 23 7.63 -5.44 -6.04
C VAL A 23 7.87 -5.38 -7.56
N ARG A 24 8.22 -6.50 -8.19
CA ARG A 24 8.42 -6.57 -9.65
C ARG A 24 7.13 -6.31 -10.44
N LEU A 25 5.98 -6.78 -9.95
CA LEU A 25 4.67 -6.48 -10.53
C LEU A 25 4.37 -4.98 -10.45
N CYS A 26 4.68 -4.33 -9.32
CA CYS A 26 4.53 -2.89 -9.19
C CYS A 26 5.45 -2.14 -10.16
N GLN A 27 6.70 -2.59 -10.34
CA GLN A 27 7.65 -1.98 -11.28
C GLN A 27 7.17 -2.09 -12.74
N SER A 28 6.67 -3.26 -13.16
CA SER A 28 6.18 -3.46 -14.53
C SER A 28 4.92 -2.64 -14.82
N ALA A 29 4.07 -2.43 -13.81
CA ALA A 29 2.85 -1.64 -13.90
C ALA A 29 2.99 -0.20 -13.34
N ALA A 30 4.22 0.26 -13.05
CA ALA A 30 4.47 1.47 -12.27
C ALA A 30 3.76 2.69 -12.84
N ARG A 31 3.80 2.87 -14.17
CA ARG A 31 3.13 3.98 -14.84
C ARG A 31 1.62 3.99 -14.60
N SER A 32 0.97 2.83 -14.64
CA SER A 32 -0.47 2.72 -14.40
C SER A 32 -0.82 2.92 -12.91
N VAL A 33 0.00 2.35 -12.03
CA VAL A 33 -0.16 2.45 -10.57
C VAL A 33 0.01 3.89 -10.12
N TYR A 34 1.15 4.53 -10.39
CA TYR A 34 1.41 5.91 -9.98
C TYR A 34 0.45 6.91 -10.61
N ARG A 35 0.07 6.78 -11.89
CA ARG A 35 -0.91 7.69 -12.50
C ARG A 35 -2.26 7.65 -11.79
N SER A 36 -2.77 6.44 -11.53
CA SER A 36 -4.07 6.27 -10.89
C SER A 36 -4.03 6.62 -9.40
N TYR A 37 -2.91 6.32 -8.75
CA TYR A 37 -2.68 6.59 -7.34
C TYR A 37 -2.46 8.08 -7.05
N LEU A 38 -1.59 8.76 -7.80
CA LEU A 38 -1.25 10.17 -7.58
C LEU A 38 -2.46 11.10 -7.74
N ILE A 39 -3.36 10.82 -8.68
CA ILE A 39 -4.59 11.61 -8.86
C ILE A 39 -5.46 11.59 -7.59
N VAL A 40 -5.37 10.53 -6.77
CA VAL A 40 -6.11 10.40 -5.52
C VAL A 40 -5.27 10.84 -4.32
N ALA A 41 -3.98 10.51 -4.31
CA ALA A 41 -3.06 10.81 -3.23
C ALA A 41 -2.72 12.30 -3.14
N LEU A 42 -2.58 13.01 -4.26
CA LEU A 42 -2.24 14.43 -4.27
C LEU A 42 -3.33 15.32 -3.64
N PRO A 43 -4.63 15.18 -3.99
CA PRO A 43 -5.69 15.90 -3.28
C PRO A 43 -5.73 15.59 -1.79
N VAL A 44 -5.54 14.32 -1.40
CA VAL A 44 -5.50 13.92 0.00
C VAL A 44 -4.31 14.55 0.72
N ALA A 45 -3.14 14.56 0.10
CA ALA A 45 -1.94 15.19 0.65
C ALA A 45 -2.10 16.70 0.76
N ALA A 46 -2.70 17.36 -0.24
CA ALA A 46 -2.99 18.79 -0.20
C ALA A 46 -3.98 19.13 0.94
N LEU A 47 -5.05 18.35 1.11
CA LEU A 47 -5.99 18.50 2.22
C LEU A 47 -5.32 18.26 3.58
N ALA A 48 -4.46 17.26 3.67
CA ALA A 48 -3.68 17.00 4.88
C ALA A 48 -2.76 18.18 5.21
N LEU A 49 -2.03 18.71 4.23
CA LEU A 49 -1.16 19.88 4.43
C LEU A 49 -1.97 21.14 4.77
N ALA A 50 -3.14 21.34 4.16
CA ALA A 50 -4.02 22.47 4.48
C ALA A 50 -4.57 22.39 5.92
N SER A 51 -4.69 21.19 6.51
CA SER A 51 -5.09 21.02 7.91
C SER A 51 -4.05 21.50 8.93
N TYR A 52 -2.85 21.87 8.47
CA TYR A 52 -1.78 22.40 9.32
C TYR A 52 -2.22 23.64 10.09
N GLU A 53 -2.98 24.55 9.46
CA GLU A 53 -3.49 25.79 10.09
C GLU A 53 -4.42 25.52 11.28
N ILE A 54 -5.04 24.34 11.34
CA ILE A 54 -5.91 23.95 12.45
C ILE A 54 -5.05 23.43 13.61
N ALA A 55 -4.11 22.52 13.30
CA ALA A 55 -3.12 22.03 14.26
C ALA A 55 -1.95 21.34 13.54
N GLY A 56 -0.72 21.59 14.00
CA GLY A 56 0.49 21.04 13.38
C GLY A 56 0.61 19.51 13.40
N TRP A 57 -0.12 18.81 14.27
CA TRP A 57 -0.16 17.35 14.33
C TRP A 57 -1.23 16.73 13.40
N LEU A 58 -2.13 17.53 12.82
CA LEU A 58 -3.20 17.03 11.95
C LEU A 58 -2.70 16.49 10.60
N PRO A 59 -1.78 17.14 9.86
CA PRO A 59 -1.34 16.63 8.56
C PRO A 59 -0.84 15.18 8.58
N PRO A 60 0.09 14.77 9.48
CA PRO A 60 0.51 13.37 9.53
C PRO A 60 -0.64 12.46 9.96
N LEU A 61 -1.55 12.90 10.83
CA LEU A 61 -2.73 12.11 11.23
C LEU A 61 -3.69 11.88 10.05
N VAL A 62 -3.99 12.92 9.27
CA VAL A 62 -4.89 12.84 8.11
C VAL A 62 -4.29 11.90 7.06
N LEU A 63 -3.00 12.04 6.76
CA LEU A 63 -2.28 11.13 5.86
C LEU A 63 -2.33 9.70 6.39
N TRP A 64 -2.06 9.51 7.68
CA TRP A 64 -2.08 8.21 8.33
C TRP A 64 -3.47 7.55 8.28
N CYS A 65 -4.54 8.31 8.52
CA CYS A 65 -5.92 7.83 8.39
C CYS A 65 -6.30 7.52 6.93
N ALA A 66 -5.76 8.26 5.97
CA ALA A 66 -6.06 8.07 4.56
C ALA A 66 -5.32 6.87 3.94
N LYS A 67 -4.19 6.44 4.50
CA LYS A 67 -3.38 5.31 4.00
C LYS A 67 -4.20 4.03 3.67
N PRO A 68 -5.00 3.46 4.60
CA PRO A 68 -5.77 2.24 4.30
C PRO A 68 -6.80 2.42 3.19
N TRP A 69 -7.25 3.65 2.97
CA TRP A 69 -8.17 3.98 1.89
C TRP A 69 -7.44 4.12 0.56
N LEU A 70 -6.28 4.78 0.56
CA LEU A 70 -5.40 4.95 -0.58
C LEU A 70 -4.89 3.60 -1.15
N ASP A 71 -4.57 2.64 -0.29
CA ASP A 71 -4.16 1.29 -0.69
C ASP A 71 -5.16 0.62 -1.62
N ARG A 72 -6.45 0.94 -1.48
CA ARG A 72 -7.53 0.28 -2.24
C ARG A 72 -7.45 0.64 -3.70
N THR A 73 -7.05 1.88 -4.01
CA THR A 73 -6.78 2.33 -5.38
C THR A 73 -5.59 1.56 -5.96
N ILE A 74 -4.50 1.44 -5.21
CA ILE A 74 -3.29 0.72 -5.62
C ILE A 74 -3.63 -0.75 -5.90
N LEU A 75 -4.33 -1.40 -4.97
CA LEU A 75 -4.70 -2.80 -5.09
C LEU A 75 -5.62 -3.07 -6.30
N PHE A 76 -6.56 -2.18 -6.59
CA PHE A 76 -7.41 -2.31 -7.78
C PHE A 76 -6.58 -2.32 -9.08
N VAL A 77 -5.60 -1.42 -9.18
CA VAL A 77 -4.72 -1.35 -10.36
C VAL A 77 -3.82 -2.59 -10.44
N LEU A 78 -3.23 -3.01 -9.32
CA LEU A 78 -2.35 -4.19 -9.26
C LEU A 78 -3.11 -5.48 -9.58
N ALA A 79 -4.35 -5.61 -9.11
CA ALA A 79 -5.19 -6.75 -9.41
C ALA A 79 -5.41 -6.88 -10.92
N ARG A 80 -5.67 -5.78 -11.64
CA ARG A 80 -5.80 -5.77 -13.11
C ARG A 80 -4.46 -6.00 -13.81
N ALA A 81 -3.38 -5.41 -13.29
CA ALA A 81 -2.03 -5.62 -13.82
C ALA A 81 -1.57 -7.09 -13.73
N ALA A 82 -1.98 -7.82 -12.69
CA ALA A 82 -1.69 -9.26 -12.56
C ALA A 82 -2.33 -10.10 -13.68
N PHE A 83 -3.41 -9.61 -14.30
CA PHE A 83 -4.05 -10.21 -15.49
C PHE A 83 -3.59 -9.55 -16.80
N GLY A 84 -2.48 -8.81 -16.80
CA GLY A 84 -1.95 -8.14 -18.00
C GLY A 84 -2.80 -6.96 -18.49
N GLN A 85 -3.82 -6.53 -17.74
CA GLN A 85 -4.67 -5.41 -18.13
C GLN A 85 -4.07 -4.07 -17.71
N ARG A 86 -3.93 -3.15 -18.66
CA ARG A 86 -3.59 -1.75 -18.36
C ARG A 86 -4.79 -1.07 -17.72
N THR A 87 -4.55 -0.28 -16.67
CA THR A 87 -5.60 0.46 -15.96
C THR A 87 -5.38 1.96 -16.16
N ALA A 88 -6.40 2.64 -16.68
CA ALA A 88 -6.42 4.09 -16.75
C ALA A 88 -7.10 4.67 -15.48
N PRO A 89 -6.79 5.92 -15.09
CA PRO A 89 -7.47 6.59 -13.98
C PRO A 89 -9.00 6.65 -14.12
N SER A 90 -9.49 6.74 -15.36
CA SER A 90 -10.92 6.70 -15.67
C SER A 90 -11.60 5.42 -15.20
N ASP A 91 -10.88 4.29 -15.20
CA ASP A 91 -11.43 3.01 -14.79
C ASP A 91 -11.58 2.92 -13.27
N VAL A 92 -10.63 3.53 -12.53
CA VAL A 92 -10.73 3.67 -11.07
C VAL A 92 -11.95 4.52 -10.73
N TRP A 93 -12.18 5.61 -11.46
CA TRP A 93 -13.34 6.48 -11.26
C TRP A 93 -14.67 5.76 -11.54
N LYS A 94 -14.73 4.96 -12.62
CA LYS A 94 -15.90 4.11 -12.90
C LYS A 94 -16.15 3.08 -11.79
N ALA A 95 -15.10 2.55 -11.20
CA ALA A 95 -15.15 1.58 -10.10
C ALA A 95 -15.18 2.22 -8.70
N GLN A 96 -15.37 3.55 -8.57
CA GLN A 96 -15.24 4.28 -7.30
C GLN A 96 -16.10 3.72 -6.17
N ARG A 97 -17.32 3.25 -6.47
CA ARG A 97 -18.22 2.67 -5.46
C ARG A 97 -17.65 1.39 -4.86
N GLN A 98 -17.04 0.55 -5.68
CA GLN A 98 -16.40 -0.69 -5.24
C GLN A 98 -15.07 -0.41 -4.55
N VAL A 99 -14.25 0.48 -5.12
CA VAL A 99 -12.89 0.76 -4.62
C VAL A 99 -12.95 1.58 -3.33
N TRP A 100 -13.66 2.70 -3.31
CA TRP A 100 -13.64 3.64 -2.20
C TRP A 100 -14.78 3.43 -1.22
N TRP A 101 -16.02 3.24 -1.68
CA TRP A 101 -17.19 3.29 -0.80
C TRP A 101 -17.50 1.98 -0.07
N SER A 102 -16.99 0.84 -0.54
CA SER A 102 -17.26 -0.44 0.11
C SER A 102 -16.51 -0.58 1.44
N GLN A 103 -17.25 -0.71 2.54
CA GLN A 103 -16.71 -0.91 3.90
C GLN A 103 -15.81 0.24 4.40
N LEU A 104 -16.14 1.49 4.05
CA LEU A 104 -15.40 2.69 4.48
C LEU A 104 -15.15 2.78 5.98
N LEU A 105 -16.23 2.69 6.77
CA LEU A 105 -16.17 2.82 8.22
C LEU A 105 -15.25 1.78 8.85
N PHE A 106 -15.31 0.54 8.37
CA PHE A 106 -14.42 -0.53 8.82
C PHE A 106 -12.96 -0.32 8.39
N THR A 107 -12.75 0.26 7.20
CA THR A 107 -11.41 0.58 6.67
C THR A 107 -10.73 1.67 7.50
N TRP A 108 -11.48 2.71 7.89
CA TRP A 108 -10.95 3.82 8.68
C TRP A 108 -10.72 3.47 10.16
N THR A 109 -11.56 2.61 10.76
CA THR A 109 -11.50 2.32 12.20
C THR A 109 -10.61 1.11 12.56
N ALA A 110 -10.86 -0.04 11.95
CA ALA A 110 -10.28 -1.31 12.38
C ALA A 110 -9.01 -1.70 11.61
N ARG A 111 -8.92 -1.35 10.31
CA ARG A 111 -7.79 -1.78 9.48
C ARG A 111 -6.50 -1.03 9.75
N ARG A 112 -6.57 0.16 10.35
CA ARG A 112 -5.39 0.93 10.76
C ARG A 112 -4.49 0.16 11.75
N LEU A 113 -5.10 -0.63 12.64
CA LEU A 113 -4.37 -1.40 13.67
C LEU A 113 -3.89 -2.76 13.18
N SER A 114 -4.13 -3.10 11.90
CA SER A 114 -3.77 -4.40 11.37
C SER A 114 -2.34 -4.41 10.87
N LEU A 115 -1.46 -5.13 11.57
CA LEU A 115 -0.06 -5.37 11.17
C LEU A 115 0.10 -6.24 9.91
N TRP A 116 -1.02 -6.60 9.28
CA TRP A 116 -1.12 -7.50 8.12
C TRP A 116 -1.95 -6.87 7.00
N ARG A 117 -2.09 -5.54 7.01
CA ARG A 117 -3.02 -4.79 6.15
C ARG A 117 -2.84 -5.13 4.67
N SER A 118 -1.63 -5.00 4.12
CA SER A 118 -1.36 -5.27 2.71
C SER A 118 -1.72 -6.70 2.27
N PHE A 119 -1.49 -7.68 3.15
CA PHE A 119 -1.78 -9.09 2.88
C PHE A 119 -3.27 -9.46 2.99
N THR A 120 -4.01 -8.79 3.87
CA THR A 120 -5.42 -9.12 4.15
C THR A 120 -6.40 -8.29 3.33
N GLN A 121 -6.00 -7.12 2.84
CA GLN A 121 -6.84 -6.24 2.03
C GLN A 121 -7.45 -6.89 0.79
N PRO A 122 -6.74 -7.77 0.04
CA PRO A 122 -7.31 -8.44 -1.14
C PRO A 122 -8.54 -9.28 -0.84
N VAL A 123 -8.61 -9.93 0.34
CA VAL A 123 -9.79 -10.71 0.73
C VAL A 123 -11.05 -9.84 0.74
N TYR A 124 -10.94 -8.65 1.32
CA TYR A 124 -12.10 -7.80 1.48
C TYR A 124 -12.50 -7.06 0.21
N GLN A 125 -11.52 -6.70 -0.64
CA GLN A 125 -11.78 -5.88 -1.84
C GLN A 125 -12.06 -6.73 -3.07
N LEU A 126 -11.38 -7.88 -3.24
CA LEU A 126 -11.44 -8.70 -4.44
C LEU A 126 -12.37 -9.90 -4.31
N GLU A 127 -12.54 -10.47 -3.11
CA GLU A 127 -13.40 -11.67 -2.94
C GLU A 127 -14.88 -11.33 -2.74
N GLY A 128 -15.23 -10.07 -2.49
CA GLY A 128 -16.64 -9.63 -2.38
C GLY A 128 -17.44 -10.25 -1.23
N LEU A 129 -16.76 -10.82 -0.23
CA LEU A 129 -17.38 -11.50 0.90
C LEU A 129 -18.01 -10.51 1.91
N SER A 130 -19.11 -10.92 2.55
CA SER A 130 -19.65 -10.23 3.74
C SER A 130 -18.62 -10.18 4.87
N LEU A 131 -18.65 -9.16 5.73
CA LEU A 131 -17.65 -8.96 6.81
C LEU A 131 -17.43 -10.20 7.70
N LEU A 132 -18.51 -10.93 8.04
CA LEU A 132 -18.42 -12.16 8.86
C LEU A 132 -17.66 -13.29 8.14
N LYS A 133 -17.98 -13.54 6.87
CA LYS A 133 -17.28 -14.53 6.04
C LYS A 133 -15.83 -14.11 5.73
N ALA A 134 -15.60 -12.81 5.54
CA ALA A 134 -14.27 -12.26 5.31
C ALA A 134 -13.34 -12.49 6.50
N GLY A 135 -13.83 -12.39 7.74
CA GLY A 135 -13.04 -12.68 8.94
C GLY A 135 -12.54 -14.13 9.01
N ALA A 136 -13.41 -15.11 8.71
CA ALA A 136 -13.03 -16.52 8.66
C ALA A 136 -12.00 -16.78 7.54
N ARG A 137 -12.22 -16.18 6.37
CA ARG A 137 -11.32 -16.28 5.23
C ARG A 137 -9.95 -15.65 5.48
N VAL A 138 -9.91 -14.49 6.13
CA VAL A 138 -8.66 -13.85 6.57
C VAL A 138 -7.89 -14.75 7.53
N ARG A 139 -8.55 -15.43 8.48
CA ARG A 139 -7.87 -16.39 9.36
C ARG A 139 -7.26 -17.56 8.59
N GLN A 140 -7.99 -18.11 7.61
CA GLN A 140 -7.51 -19.19 6.76
C GLN A 140 -6.26 -18.79 5.95
N ILE A 141 -6.28 -17.58 5.37
CA ILE A 141 -5.17 -17.05 4.57
C ILE A 141 -3.96 -16.70 5.46
N ARG A 142 -4.18 -16.16 6.66
CA ARG A 142 -3.10 -15.84 7.61
C ARG A 142 -2.42 -17.05 8.22
N HIS A 143 -3.10 -18.19 8.26
CA HIS A 143 -2.53 -19.41 8.81
C HIS A 143 -1.20 -19.75 8.09
N ARG A 144 -0.12 -19.92 8.87
CA ARG A 144 1.29 -20.16 8.45
C ARG A 144 2.04 -19.01 7.76
N ASN A 145 1.36 -18.01 7.20
CA ASN A 145 2.01 -16.86 6.52
C ASN A 145 1.95 -15.57 7.33
N MET A 146 1.48 -15.66 8.58
CA MET A 146 1.40 -14.54 9.50
C MET A 146 2.77 -13.85 9.61
N PHE A 147 3.78 -14.50 10.19
CA PHE A 147 5.07 -13.87 10.49
C PHE A 147 5.72 -13.15 9.30
N SER A 148 5.70 -13.76 8.10
CA SER A 148 6.21 -13.12 6.88
C SER A 148 5.48 -11.81 6.57
N ALA A 149 4.17 -11.74 6.77
CA ALA A 149 3.39 -10.52 6.56
C ALA A 149 3.69 -9.45 7.64
N LEU A 150 4.07 -9.81 8.88
CA LEU A 150 4.66 -8.82 9.81
C LEU A 150 5.96 -8.30 9.26
N MET A 151 6.86 -9.19 8.84
CA MET A 151 8.21 -8.80 8.43
C MET A 151 8.16 -7.83 7.25
N VAL A 152 7.28 -8.06 6.28
CA VAL A 152 7.03 -7.12 5.18
C VAL A 152 6.52 -5.79 5.70
N THR A 153 5.49 -5.78 6.56
CA THR A 153 4.96 -4.53 7.13
C THR A 153 6.02 -3.77 7.93
N HIS A 154 6.83 -4.47 8.70
CA HIS A 154 7.89 -3.89 9.49
C HIS A 154 9.03 -3.34 8.61
N ALA A 155 9.44 -4.08 7.58
CA ALA A 155 10.46 -3.66 6.63
C ALA A 155 10.06 -2.36 5.90
N PHE A 156 8.81 -2.29 5.40
CA PHE A 156 8.29 -1.08 4.77
C PHE A 156 8.10 0.07 5.77
N SER A 157 7.66 -0.21 7.00
CA SER A 157 7.55 0.82 8.04
C SER A 157 8.91 1.41 8.42
N LEU A 158 9.95 0.59 8.55
CA LEU A 158 11.31 1.05 8.79
C LEU A 158 11.85 1.83 7.60
N SER A 159 11.59 1.38 6.38
CA SER A 159 11.99 2.07 5.14
C SER A 159 11.31 3.43 5.02
N GLU A 160 10.03 3.53 5.38
CA GLU A 160 9.28 4.79 5.43
C GLU A 160 9.86 5.75 6.45
N MET A 161 10.14 5.26 7.66
CA MET A 161 10.77 6.07 8.71
C MET A 161 12.15 6.56 8.25
N ALA A 162 12.99 5.67 7.72
CA ALA A 162 14.32 6.02 7.21
C ALA A 162 14.25 7.05 6.08
N LEU A 163 13.34 6.87 5.12
CA LEU A 163 13.15 7.81 4.01
C LEU A 163 12.63 9.16 4.49
N THR A 164 11.70 9.17 5.45
CA THR A 164 11.19 10.41 6.04
C THR A 164 12.29 11.17 6.77
N VAL A 165 13.08 10.47 7.59
CA VAL A 165 14.23 11.06 8.30
C VAL A 165 15.28 11.58 7.31
N ALA A 166 15.55 10.84 6.23
CA ALA A 166 16.48 11.27 5.18
C ALA A 166 15.97 12.52 4.44
N LEU A 167 14.68 12.61 4.14
CA LEU A 167 14.11 13.79 3.49
C LEU A 167 14.11 15.02 4.41
N VAL A 168 13.86 14.82 5.71
CA VAL A 168 13.93 15.89 6.71
C VAL A 168 15.38 16.36 6.90
N SER A 169 16.36 15.44 6.94
CA SER A 169 17.77 15.80 7.14
C SER A 169 18.33 16.68 6.01
N LEU A 170 17.81 16.55 4.79
CA LEU A 170 18.15 17.43 3.66
C LEU A 170 17.83 18.90 3.97
N VAL A 171 16.78 19.20 4.74
CA VAL A 171 16.44 20.58 5.10
C VAL A 171 17.51 21.21 6.00
N PHE A 172 18.13 20.41 6.87
CA PHE A 172 19.24 20.85 7.71
C PHE A 172 20.55 20.99 6.93
N TRP A 173 20.81 20.05 6.01
CA TRP A 173 22.03 20.07 5.19
C TRP A 173 22.03 21.19 4.14
N LEU A 174 20.86 21.53 3.60
CA LEU A 174 20.69 22.58 2.59
C LEU A 174 20.31 23.93 3.19
N ALA A 175 20.22 24.04 4.53
CA ALA A 175 19.94 25.30 5.20
C ALA A 175 21.11 26.29 4.96
N PRO A 176 20.83 27.55 4.59
CA PRO A 176 21.85 28.58 4.51
C PRO A 176 22.57 28.77 5.85
N ALA A 177 23.87 29.10 5.81
CA ALA A 177 24.67 29.33 7.00
C ALA A 177 24.00 30.34 7.94
N GLY A 178 23.84 29.95 9.21
CA GLY A 178 23.17 30.76 10.24
C GLY A 178 21.64 30.71 10.27
N LYS A 179 20.99 29.91 9.40
CA LYS A 179 19.53 29.69 9.39
C LYS A 179 19.10 28.26 9.75
N ALA A 180 20.06 27.40 10.11
CA ALA A 180 19.73 26.08 10.60
C ALA A 180 19.18 26.21 12.04
N PRO A 181 17.96 25.68 12.32
CA PRO A 181 17.40 25.74 13.66
C PRO A 181 18.25 24.90 14.62
N GLY A 182 18.42 25.39 15.84
CA GLY A 182 19.05 24.61 16.90
C GLY A 182 18.23 23.37 17.21
N MET A 183 18.87 22.26 17.62
CA MET A 183 18.15 21.04 18.01
C MET A 183 17.12 21.33 19.13
N LEU A 184 17.45 22.25 20.04
CA LEU A 184 16.56 22.71 21.12
C LEU A 184 15.31 23.45 20.60
N GLU A 185 15.47 24.29 19.55
CA GLU A 185 14.37 25.04 18.93
C GLU A 185 13.39 24.11 18.18
N VAL A 186 13.92 23.04 17.59
CA VAL A 186 13.12 21.97 16.99
C VAL A 186 12.28 21.25 18.04
N PHE A 187 12.84 20.98 19.21
CA PHE A 187 12.11 20.34 20.30
C PHE A 187 11.15 21.28 21.04
N SER A 188 11.44 22.57 21.11
CA SER A 188 10.55 23.58 21.70
C SER A 188 9.40 23.99 20.78
N GLY A 189 9.46 23.64 19.49
CA GLY A 189 8.45 24.00 18.50
C GLY A 189 8.59 25.41 17.93
N GLU A 190 9.65 26.13 18.31
CA GLU A 190 9.96 27.48 17.84
C GLU A 190 10.74 27.46 16.52
N VAL A 191 10.27 26.68 15.55
CA VAL A 191 10.93 26.55 14.24
C VAL A 191 10.33 27.49 13.21
N PRO A 192 11.14 27.99 12.24
CA PRO A 192 10.64 28.74 11.10
C PRO A 192 9.52 28.01 10.35
N GLY A 193 8.54 28.76 9.83
CA GLY A 193 7.35 28.19 9.16
C GLY A 193 7.65 27.22 8.01
N PHE A 194 8.79 27.36 7.32
CA PHE A 194 9.19 26.42 6.26
C PHE A 194 9.60 25.03 6.79
N LEU A 195 10.14 24.96 8.01
CA LEU A 195 10.47 23.69 8.69
C LEU A 195 9.24 23.00 9.25
N LEU A 196 8.18 23.76 9.56
CA LEU A 196 6.91 23.21 10.02
C LEU A 196 6.24 22.32 8.97
N LEU A 197 6.35 22.69 7.69
CA LEU A 197 5.83 21.88 6.58
C LEU A 197 6.83 20.81 6.11
N ALA A 198 8.12 20.92 6.45
CA ALA A 198 9.14 19.98 6.00
C ALA A 198 8.83 18.54 6.41
N LEU A 199 8.47 18.31 7.67
CA LEU A 199 8.15 16.97 8.18
C LEU A 199 6.89 16.37 7.52
N PRO A 200 5.73 17.08 7.48
CA PRO A 200 4.55 16.60 6.76
C PRO A 200 4.79 16.33 5.27
N VAL A 201 5.56 17.19 4.58
CA VAL A 201 5.87 17.02 3.14
C VAL A 201 6.81 15.84 2.93
N ALA A 202 7.85 15.69 3.76
CA ALA A 202 8.75 14.55 3.73
C ALA A 202 7.99 13.23 3.96
N TYR A 203 7.10 13.21 4.96
CA TYR A 203 6.25 12.07 5.24
C TYR A 203 5.31 11.75 4.08
N ALA A 204 4.59 12.74 3.55
CA ALA A 204 3.72 12.56 2.39
C ALA A 204 4.47 12.00 1.17
N THR A 205 5.68 12.50 0.93
CA THR A 205 6.55 12.04 -0.16
C THR A 205 6.97 10.59 0.04
N ALA A 206 7.40 10.23 1.26
CA ALA A 206 7.79 8.86 1.60
C ALA A 206 6.62 7.89 1.41
N VAL A 207 5.42 8.26 1.87
CA VAL A 207 4.19 7.48 1.71
C VAL A 207 3.85 7.31 0.22
N VAL A 208 3.82 8.40 -0.54
CA VAL A 208 3.49 8.37 -1.98
C VAL A 208 4.47 7.47 -2.75
N PHE A 209 5.73 7.47 -2.36
CA PHE A 209 6.75 6.65 -3.00
C PHE A 209 6.65 5.16 -2.63
N LEU A 210 6.56 4.83 -1.33
CA LEU A 210 6.68 3.46 -0.83
C LEU A 210 5.36 2.67 -0.83
N GLU A 211 4.21 3.31 -0.62
CA GLU A 211 2.93 2.62 -0.44
C GLU A 211 2.57 1.68 -1.63
N PRO A 212 2.82 2.05 -2.91
CA PRO A 212 2.64 1.13 -4.04
C PRO A 212 3.37 -0.21 -3.91
N PHE A 213 4.62 -0.18 -3.43
CA PHE A 213 5.43 -1.38 -3.25
C PHE A 213 4.96 -2.19 -2.04
N TYR A 214 4.60 -1.53 -0.95
CA TYR A 214 4.04 -2.17 0.24
C TYR A 214 2.76 -2.96 -0.08
N VAL A 215 1.82 -2.34 -0.80
CA VAL A 215 0.56 -3.00 -1.20
C VAL A 215 0.83 -4.13 -2.19
N ALA A 216 1.76 -3.95 -3.12
CA ALA A 216 2.09 -4.98 -4.10
C ALA A 216 2.74 -6.22 -3.49
N ALA A 217 3.64 -6.04 -2.54
CA ALA A 217 4.25 -7.12 -1.77
C ALA A 217 3.17 -7.97 -1.06
N GLY A 218 2.27 -7.32 -0.31
CA GLY A 218 1.18 -8.03 0.38
C GLY A 218 0.19 -8.68 -0.58
N PHE A 219 -0.11 -8.04 -1.71
CA PHE A 219 -0.99 -8.60 -2.74
C PHE A 219 -0.42 -9.87 -3.38
N ALA A 220 0.87 -9.89 -3.71
CA ALA A 220 1.50 -11.07 -4.29
C ALA A 220 1.61 -12.22 -3.29
N MET A 221 1.88 -11.93 -2.02
CA MET A 221 1.77 -12.93 -0.94
C MET A 221 0.36 -13.52 -0.85
N TYR A 222 -0.67 -12.68 -0.97
CA TYR A 222 -2.07 -13.13 -0.97
C TYR A 222 -2.35 -14.06 -2.17
N LEU A 223 -1.92 -13.69 -3.37
CA LEU A 223 -2.10 -14.54 -4.56
C LEU A 223 -1.41 -15.88 -4.40
N ASN A 224 -0.18 -15.91 -3.87
CA ASN A 224 0.56 -17.14 -3.61
C ASN A 224 -0.21 -18.05 -2.65
N ARG A 225 -0.68 -17.50 -1.53
CA ARG A 225 -1.43 -18.26 -0.53
C ARG A 225 -2.77 -18.75 -1.06
N ARG A 226 -3.42 -17.95 -1.90
CA ARG A 226 -4.67 -18.33 -2.54
C ARG A 226 -4.46 -19.49 -3.52
N ALA A 227 -3.39 -19.43 -4.33
CA ALA A 227 -3.04 -20.52 -5.24
C ALA A 227 -2.77 -21.83 -4.48
N GLU A 228 -2.06 -21.77 -3.35
CA GLU A 228 -1.85 -22.94 -2.47
C GLU A 228 -3.16 -23.51 -1.90
N LEU A 229 -4.07 -22.65 -1.43
CA LEU A 229 -5.31 -23.07 -0.78
C LEU A 229 -6.35 -23.60 -1.77
N GLU A 230 -6.37 -23.08 -2.99
CA GLU A 230 -7.32 -23.44 -4.05
C GLU A 230 -6.71 -24.46 -5.02
N ALA A 231 -5.49 -24.96 -4.76
CA ALA A 231 -4.78 -25.93 -5.60
C ALA A 231 -4.66 -25.48 -7.07
N TRP A 232 -4.56 -24.17 -7.31
CA TRP A 232 -4.44 -23.61 -8.67
C TRP A 232 -3.14 -24.04 -9.35
N ASP A 233 -2.08 -24.25 -8.57
CA ASP A 233 -0.82 -24.79 -9.03
C ASP A 233 -0.97 -26.23 -9.56
N ILE A 234 -1.67 -27.08 -8.81
CA ILE A 234 -1.97 -28.46 -9.21
C ILE A 234 -2.84 -28.47 -10.47
N GLU A 235 -3.91 -27.67 -10.50
CA GLU A 235 -4.79 -27.59 -11.68
C GLU A 235 -4.03 -27.17 -12.94
N GLN A 236 -3.12 -26.20 -12.85
CA GLN A 236 -2.29 -25.78 -13.98
C GLN A 236 -1.32 -26.86 -14.44
N GLU A 237 -0.67 -27.58 -13.53
CA GLU A 237 0.24 -28.66 -13.90
C GLU A 237 -0.51 -29.85 -14.51
N PHE A 238 -1.70 -30.19 -14.00
CA PHE A 238 -2.58 -31.18 -14.65
C PHE A 238 -3.00 -30.72 -16.05
N ARG A 239 -3.42 -29.47 -16.23
CA ARG A 239 -3.75 -28.94 -17.57
C ARG A 239 -2.57 -29.04 -18.52
N ARG A 240 -1.34 -28.76 -18.08
CA ARG A 240 -0.14 -28.92 -18.92
C ARG A 240 0.18 -30.38 -19.22
N ALA A 241 0.07 -31.26 -18.24
CA ALA A 241 0.36 -32.69 -18.39
C ALA A 241 -0.63 -33.40 -19.34
N PHE A 242 -1.89 -32.97 -19.35
CA PHE A 242 -2.97 -33.54 -20.16
C PHE A 242 -3.38 -32.67 -21.37
N ALA A 243 -2.61 -31.63 -21.70
CA ALA A 243 -2.79 -30.85 -22.94
C ALA A 243 -2.12 -31.49 -24.18
N HIS A 244 -1.69 -32.75 -24.06
CA HIS A 244 -1.12 -33.56 -25.12
C HIS A 244 -2.11 -34.64 -25.57
#